data_AF-A0A817KYS4-F1
#
_entry.id   AF-A0A817KYS4-F1
#
_cell.length_a   1.000
_cell.length_b   1.000
_cell.length_c   1.000
_cell.angle_alpha   90.00
_cell.angle_beta   90.00
_cell.angle_gamma   90.00
#
_symmetry.space_group_name_H-M   'P 1'
#
loop_
_entity.id
_entity.type
_entity.pdbx_description
1 polymer ?
#
loop_
_entity_poly.entity_id
_entity_poly.type
_entity_poly.pdbx_seq_one_letter_code
_entity_poly.pdbx_strand_id
1 'polypeptide(L)'
;MHDRELQKPNFYNQYLPFNESIKLQGFKIFDEIRENLSRTIQLNELHPGFSFWSKELQRFIYLYRFYFTKIDHLKLINFYLSILSITDLHYTNVEICCNLLSDLLRKTHLITRDDLIIDWHKLYRWVKVIQNNHDENYGLVTLSNFFSSIDNITEPYRFTSILKCLTYVARQIVQQTSSYYHGQIYLLPLLMSVLPGIDLNDSEKTLTTLKFLNTIFSLIVCIDCSSAVDIRNDLTDIEKQVCLSTNQFESFIIAFLNQVFRIIEILSTDASDDTLIIDDVNTDNKDIESLVRPILCNIIQQCSNKIYQVRIYSNDQNN
;
A
#
# COMPACT_ATOMS: atom_id res chain seq x y z
N MET A 1 -7.61 -36.71 7.40
CA MET A 1 -7.30 -35.29 7.64
C MET A 1 -8.60 -34.53 7.49
N HIS A 2 -9.32 -34.31 8.60
CA HIS A 2 -10.57 -33.54 8.56
C HIS A 2 -10.29 -32.10 8.15
N ASP A 3 -11.15 -31.53 7.30
CA ASP A 3 -11.23 -30.12 7.01
C ASP A 3 -11.40 -29.35 8.33
N ARG A 4 -10.28 -28.89 8.90
CA ARG A 4 -10.32 -27.90 9.98
C ARG A 4 -10.89 -26.64 9.37
N GLU A 5 -12.08 -26.24 9.78
CA GLU A 5 -12.70 -24.99 9.31
C GLU A 5 -11.85 -23.79 9.77
N LEU A 6 -11.03 -23.29 8.84
CA LEU A 6 -10.15 -22.15 9.06
C LEU A 6 -10.97 -20.86 9.03
N GLN A 7 -10.68 -19.91 9.92
CA GLN A 7 -11.45 -18.66 9.97
C GLN A 7 -11.21 -17.74 8.78
N LYS A 8 -9.97 -17.29 8.60
CA LYS A 8 -9.64 -16.27 7.59
C LYS A 8 -8.18 -16.41 7.16
N PRO A 9 -7.87 -17.43 6.34
CA PRO A 9 -6.53 -17.62 5.79
C PRO A 9 -6.15 -16.46 4.87
N ASN A 10 -4.86 -16.32 4.58
CA ASN A 10 -4.37 -15.33 3.63
C ASN A 10 -4.85 -15.67 2.20
N PHE A 11 -5.72 -14.83 1.65
CA PHE A 11 -6.29 -15.02 0.31
C PHE A 11 -5.22 -15.09 -0.78
N TYR A 12 -4.12 -14.34 -0.64
CA TYR A 12 -3.08 -14.29 -1.66
C TYR A 12 -2.30 -15.61 -1.80
N ASN A 13 -2.26 -16.44 -0.75
CA ASN A 13 -1.53 -17.71 -0.77
C ASN A 13 -2.08 -18.68 -1.82
N GLN A 14 -3.35 -18.52 -2.24
CA GLN A 14 -3.95 -19.38 -3.23
C GLN A 14 -3.40 -19.19 -4.65
N TYR A 15 -2.82 -18.01 -4.93
CA TYR A 15 -2.27 -17.67 -6.24
C TYR A 15 -0.78 -18.02 -6.36
N LEU A 16 -0.17 -18.55 -5.30
CA LEU A 16 1.23 -18.96 -5.35
C LEU A 16 1.35 -20.31 -6.06
N PRO A 17 2.40 -20.53 -6.90
CA PRO A 17 2.60 -21.78 -7.63
C PRO A 17 2.66 -23.03 -6.75
N PHE A 18 3.00 -22.86 -5.47
CA PHE A 18 3.19 -23.91 -4.47
C PHE A 18 2.16 -23.83 -3.32
N ASN A 19 0.93 -23.39 -3.64
CA ASN A 19 -0.20 -23.27 -2.70
C ASN A 19 -0.44 -24.56 -1.88
N GLU A 20 -0.44 -25.73 -2.52
CA GLU A 20 -0.72 -26.99 -1.81
C GLU A 20 0.32 -27.30 -0.73
N SER A 21 1.61 -27.05 -0.99
CA SER A 21 2.63 -27.19 0.05
C SER A 21 2.49 -26.16 1.17
N ILE A 22 2.07 -24.93 0.85
CA ILE A 22 1.82 -23.87 1.85
C ILE A 22 0.71 -24.29 2.80
N LYS A 23 -0.38 -24.88 2.29
CA LYS A 23 -1.49 -25.36 3.14
C LYS A 23 -0.98 -26.41 4.14
N LEU A 24 -0.26 -27.42 3.65
CA LEU A 24 0.30 -28.49 4.49
C LEU A 24 1.30 -27.97 5.51
N GLN A 25 2.17 -27.03 5.12
CA GLN A 25 3.14 -26.39 6.01
C GLN A 25 2.46 -25.53 7.06
N GLY A 26 1.42 -24.78 6.68
CA GLY A 26 0.65 -23.93 7.59
C GLY A 26 0.09 -24.72 8.79
N PHE A 27 -0.48 -25.90 8.55
CA PHE A 27 -0.94 -26.78 9.64
C PHE A 27 0.20 -27.24 10.54
N LYS A 28 1.32 -27.68 9.96
CA LYS A 28 2.48 -28.18 10.73
C LYS A 28 3.09 -27.08 11.61
N ILE A 29 3.34 -25.91 11.03
CA ILE A 29 3.92 -24.77 11.73
C ILE A 29 3.00 -24.32 12.85
N PHE A 30 1.69 -24.25 12.61
CA PHE A 30 0.74 -23.86 13.66
C PHE A 30 0.69 -24.88 14.81
N ASP A 31 0.66 -26.18 14.49
CA ASP A 31 0.65 -27.23 15.51
C ASP A 31 1.95 -27.20 16.34
N GLU A 32 3.11 -26.93 15.71
CA GLU A 32 4.41 -26.76 16.39
C GLU A 32 4.43 -25.51 17.31
N ILE A 33 3.96 -24.36 16.82
CA ILE A 33 3.87 -23.12 17.62
C ILE A 33 2.98 -23.35 18.84
N ARG A 34 1.80 -23.94 18.64
CA ARG A 34 0.84 -24.20 19.73
C ARG A 34 1.44 -25.14 20.77
N GLU A 35 2.06 -26.22 20.34
CA GLU A 35 2.68 -27.20 21.24
C GLU A 35 3.79 -26.54 22.06
N ASN A 36 4.69 -25.80 21.43
CA ASN A 36 5.81 -25.21 22.14
C ASN A 36 5.40 -24.02 23.01
N LEU A 37 4.39 -23.21 22.63
CA LEU A 37 3.80 -22.21 23.53
C LEU A 37 3.19 -22.85 24.79
N SER A 38 2.61 -24.04 24.68
CA SER A 38 2.10 -24.75 25.85
C SER A 38 3.23 -25.28 26.75
N ARG A 39 4.31 -25.79 26.14
CA ARG A 39 5.48 -26.30 26.86
C ARG A 39 6.23 -25.20 27.61
N THR A 40 6.35 -23.99 27.05
CA THR A 40 7.04 -22.87 27.72
C THR A 40 6.36 -22.52 29.05
N ILE A 41 5.03 -22.58 29.10
CA ILE A 41 4.29 -22.36 30.34
C ILE A 41 4.43 -23.55 31.31
N GLN A 42 4.38 -24.79 30.81
CA GLN A 42 4.58 -25.98 31.64
C GLN A 42 5.97 -26.00 32.30
N LEU A 43 6.99 -25.52 31.59
CA LEU A 43 8.37 -25.42 32.07
C LEU A 43 8.64 -24.12 32.85
N ASN A 44 7.65 -23.23 32.97
CA ASN A 44 7.78 -21.89 33.54
C ASN A 44 8.91 -21.07 32.88
N GLU A 45 9.14 -21.28 31.58
CA GLU A 45 10.19 -20.65 30.77
C GLU A 45 9.61 -19.48 29.96
N LEU A 46 9.40 -18.35 30.63
CA LEU A 46 8.94 -17.13 29.96
C LEU A 46 10.04 -16.44 29.15
N HIS A 47 11.31 -16.73 29.44
CA HIS A 47 12.46 -16.27 28.67
C HIS A 47 13.52 -17.38 28.58
N PRO A 48 14.05 -17.69 27.39
CA PRO A 48 13.73 -17.12 26.08
C PRO A 48 12.50 -17.75 25.39
N GLY A 49 12.04 -18.93 25.85
CA GLY A 49 11.07 -19.76 25.13
C GLY A 49 9.75 -19.08 24.75
N PHE A 50 9.01 -18.51 25.71
CA PHE A 50 7.74 -17.82 25.41
C PHE A 50 7.92 -16.66 24.44
N SER A 51 8.99 -15.87 24.59
CA SER A 51 9.30 -14.74 23.70
C SER A 51 9.54 -15.22 22.26
N PHE A 52 10.35 -16.26 22.09
CA PHE A 52 10.63 -16.86 20.78
C PHE A 52 9.36 -17.36 20.09
N TRP A 53 8.58 -18.22 20.76
CA TRP A 53 7.40 -18.82 20.15
C TRP A 53 6.25 -17.83 19.93
N SER A 54 6.19 -16.75 20.73
CA SER A 54 5.25 -15.65 20.49
C SER A 54 5.63 -14.84 19.24
N LYS A 55 6.92 -14.58 19.01
CA LYS A 55 7.39 -13.96 17.75
C LYS A 55 7.11 -14.84 16.54
N GLU A 56 7.29 -16.16 16.69
CA GLU A 56 6.91 -17.11 15.65
C GLU A 56 5.41 -17.10 15.35
N LEU A 57 4.56 -16.99 16.37
CA LEU A 57 3.11 -16.80 16.17
C LEU A 57 2.79 -15.47 15.46
N GLN A 58 3.45 -14.36 15.81
CA GLN A 58 3.28 -13.08 15.11
C GLN A 58 3.64 -13.23 13.62
N ARG A 59 4.78 -13.86 13.33
CA ARG A 59 5.22 -14.14 11.95
C ARG A 59 4.22 -15.04 11.21
N PHE A 60 3.69 -16.04 11.89
CA PHE A 60 2.65 -16.92 11.35
C PHE A 60 1.38 -16.13 10.99
N ILE A 61 0.86 -15.30 11.90
CA ILE A 61 -0.31 -14.45 11.66
C ILE A 61 -0.05 -13.45 10.53
N TYR A 62 1.18 -12.94 10.40
CA TYR A 62 1.54 -12.05 9.30
C TYR A 62 1.44 -12.77 7.94
N LEU A 63 2.06 -13.94 7.80
CA LEU A 63 2.16 -14.69 6.54
C LEU A 63 0.87 -15.44 6.18
N TYR A 64 0.28 -16.14 7.15
CA TYR A 64 -0.85 -17.05 6.95
C TYR A 64 -2.20 -16.45 7.37
N ARG A 65 -2.20 -15.31 8.08
CA ARG A 65 -3.39 -14.72 8.72
C ARG A 65 -4.00 -15.68 9.75
N PHE A 66 -5.31 -15.79 9.81
CA PHE A 66 -6.01 -16.63 10.79
C PHE A 66 -6.15 -18.04 10.21
N TYR A 67 -4.99 -18.68 9.96
CA TYR A 67 -4.88 -20.05 9.45
C TYR A 67 -4.96 -21.06 10.61
N PHE A 68 -6.05 -20.95 11.37
CA PHE A 68 -6.39 -21.82 12.50
C PHE A 68 -7.90 -21.77 12.73
N THR A 69 -8.39 -22.68 13.57
CA THR A 69 -9.82 -22.78 13.88
C THR A 69 -10.26 -21.67 14.84
N LYS A 70 -11.55 -21.36 14.88
CA LYS A 70 -12.13 -20.41 15.86
C LYS A 70 -11.84 -20.84 17.30
N ILE A 71 -11.84 -22.15 17.57
CA ILE A 71 -11.53 -22.71 18.88
C ILE A 71 -10.07 -22.40 19.26
N ASP A 72 -9.14 -22.62 18.35
CA ASP A 72 -7.73 -22.31 18.58
C ASP A 72 -7.50 -20.79 18.75
N HIS A 73 -8.24 -19.95 17.99
CA HIS A 73 -8.20 -18.49 18.13
C HIS A 73 -8.58 -18.05 19.54
N LEU A 74 -9.70 -18.54 20.07
CA LEU A 74 -10.14 -18.23 21.44
C LEU A 74 -9.15 -18.74 22.49
N LYS A 75 -8.56 -19.92 22.28
CA LYS A 75 -7.52 -20.45 23.18
C LYS A 75 -6.28 -19.57 23.21
N LEU A 76 -5.83 -19.07 22.05
CA LEU A 76 -4.68 -18.16 21.99
C LEU A 76 -4.99 -16.85 22.74
N ILE A 77 -6.17 -16.26 22.55
CA ILE A 77 -6.54 -15.03 23.25
C ILE A 77 -6.56 -15.25 24.77
N ASN A 78 -7.23 -16.31 25.22
CA ASN A 78 -7.29 -16.64 26.64
C ASN A 78 -5.91 -16.97 27.22
N PHE A 79 -5.04 -17.61 26.44
CA PHE A 79 -3.66 -17.88 26.82
C PHE A 79 -2.89 -16.57 27.10
N TYR A 80 -2.87 -15.62 26.17
CA TYR A 80 -2.18 -14.34 26.37
C TYR A 80 -2.80 -13.48 27.47
N LEU A 81 -4.13 -13.47 27.63
CA LEU A 81 -4.80 -12.80 28.75
C LEU A 81 -4.46 -13.43 30.11
N SER A 82 -4.24 -14.75 30.14
CA SER A 82 -3.85 -15.46 31.36
C SER A 82 -2.42 -15.12 31.77
N ILE A 83 -1.49 -15.00 30.81
CA ILE A 83 -0.12 -14.57 31.07
C ILE A 83 -0.09 -13.14 31.63
N LEU A 84 -0.89 -12.22 31.08
CA LEU A 84 -1.03 -10.87 31.63
C LEU A 84 -1.59 -10.82 33.06
N SER A 85 -2.19 -11.91 33.56
CA SER A 85 -2.70 -11.98 34.93
C SER A 85 -1.59 -12.27 35.97
N ILE A 86 -0.37 -12.60 35.53
CA ILE A 86 0.79 -12.84 36.42
C ILE A 86 1.20 -11.52 37.10
N THR A 87 1.43 -11.56 38.42
CA THR A 87 1.63 -10.35 39.24
C THR A 87 2.93 -9.61 38.94
N ASP A 88 4.00 -10.35 38.62
CA ASP A 88 5.37 -9.84 38.44
C ASP A 88 5.91 -10.20 37.05
N LEU A 89 5.11 -9.90 36.02
CA LEU A 89 5.49 -10.15 34.63
C LEU A 89 6.42 -9.05 34.12
N HIS A 90 7.56 -9.43 33.52
CA HIS A 90 8.47 -8.49 32.87
C HIS A 90 7.79 -7.71 31.74
N TYR A 91 8.08 -6.40 31.61
CA TYR A 91 7.47 -5.51 30.61
C TYR A 91 7.63 -6.01 29.17
N THR A 92 8.76 -6.63 28.82
CA THR A 92 8.94 -7.24 27.48
C THR A 92 7.88 -8.30 27.19
N ASN A 93 7.50 -9.12 28.18
CA ASN A 93 6.46 -10.12 28.01
C ASN A 93 5.06 -9.49 27.97
N VAL A 94 4.84 -8.40 28.71
CA VAL A 94 3.61 -7.60 28.64
C VAL A 94 3.44 -7.02 27.23
N GLU A 95 4.49 -6.41 26.67
CA GLU A 95 4.51 -5.86 25.32
C GLU A 95 4.19 -6.94 24.28
N ILE A 96 4.84 -8.11 24.36
CA ILE A 96 4.56 -9.26 23.48
C ILE A 96 3.09 -9.68 23.55
N CYS A 97 2.53 -9.80 24.76
CA CYS A 97 1.13 -10.15 24.95
C CYS A 97 0.20 -9.10 24.34
N CYS A 98 0.46 -7.81 24.58
CA CYS A 98 -0.35 -6.70 24.07
C CYS A 98 -0.32 -6.63 22.53
N ASN A 99 0.85 -6.81 21.93
CA ASN A 99 1.00 -6.82 20.47
C ASN A 99 0.23 -8.00 19.84
N LEU A 100 0.37 -9.20 20.40
CA LEU A 100 -0.36 -10.37 19.91
C LEU A 100 -1.86 -10.28 20.14
N LEU A 101 -2.31 -9.81 21.31
CA LEU A 101 -3.73 -9.58 21.56
C LEU A 101 -4.31 -8.54 20.61
N SER A 102 -3.56 -7.48 20.30
CA SER A 102 -3.96 -6.48 19.30
C SER A 102 -4.15 -7.12 17.93
N ASP A 103 -3.23 -8.00 17.50
CA ASP A 103 -3.35 -8.72 16.24
C ASP A 103 -4.53 -9.71 16.22
N LEU A 104 -4.71 -10.49 17.30
CA LEU A 104 -5.75 -11.51 17.43
C LEU A 104 -7.15 -10.88 17.54
N LEU A 105 -7.29 -9.72 18.18
CA LEU A 105 -8.58 -9.04 18.39
C LEU A 105 -8.92 -8.02 17.28
N ARG A 106 -7.98 -7.67 16.39
CA ARG A 106 -8.17 -6.67 15.33
C ARG A 106 -9.39 -6.95 14.43
N LYS A 107 -9.70 -8.22 14.15
CA LYS A 107 -10.82 -8.60 13.26
C LYS A 107 -12.05 -8.99 14.08
N THR A 108 -12.74 -7.98 14.59
CA THR A 108 -13.92 -8.13 15.46
C THR A 108 -15.07 -8.96 14.86
N HIS A 109 -15.16 -9.10 13.54
CA HIS A 109 -16.16 -9.96 12.89
C HIS A 109 -15.87 -11.47 13.02
N LEU A 110 -14.66 -11.87 13.42
CA LEU A 110 -14.29 -13.29 13.57
C LEU A 110 -14.65 -13.87 14.96
N ILE A 111 -14.87 -13.00 15.94
CA ILE A 111 -15.20 -13.34 17.32
C ILE A 111 -16.39 -12.49 17.75
N THR A 112 -17.52 -13.12 18.01
CA THR A 112 -18.71 -12.43 18.50
C THR A 112 -18.62 -12.21 20.01
N ARG A 113 -19.53 -11.38 20.55
CA ARG A 113 -19.61 -11.15 22.00
C ARG A 113 -19.98 -12.41 22.79
N ASP A 114 -20.71 -13.34 22.16
CA ASP A 114 -21.08 -14.61 22.78
C ASP A 114 -19.89 -15.56 22.89
N ASP A 115 -18.89 -15.40 22.01
CA ASP A 115 -17.70 -16.25 21.99
C ASP A 115 -16.65 -15.84 23.02
N LEU A 116 -16.57 -14.54 23.36
CA LEU A 116 -15.51 -14.00 24.19
C LEU A 116 -15.96 -12.79 25.01
N ILE A 117 -15.84 -12.93 26.33
CA ILE A 117 -16.02 -11.85 27.30
C ILE A 117 -14.68 -11.65 28.02
N ILE A 118 -14.08 -10.47 27.86
CA ILE A 118 -12.79 -10.13 28.47
C ILE A 118 -13.04 -9.33 29.75
N ASP A 119 -12.42 -9.76 30.85
CA ASP A 119 -12.37 -8.98 32.08
C ASP A 119 -11.40 -7.79 31.94
N TRP A 120 -11.97 -6.60 31.78
CA TRP A 120 -11.22 -5.37 31.52
C TRP A 120 -10.27 -4.97 32.66
N HIS A 121 -10.53 -5.40 33.90
CA HIS A 121 -9.71 -5.06 35.06
C HIS A 121 -8.25 -5.54 34.89
N LYS A 122 -8.04 -6.69 34.24
CA LYS A 122 -6.72 -7.25 33.95
C LYS A 122 -5.88 -6.34 33.05
N LEU A 123 -6.52 -5.75 32.05
CA LEU A 123 -5.86 -4.82 31.12
C LEU A 123 -5.66 -3.45 31.78
N TYR A 124 -6.66 -2.97 32.52
CA TYR A 124 -6.61 -1.69 33.21
C TYR A 124 -5.47 -1.62 34.24
N ARG A 125 -5.20 -2.72 34.95
CA ARG A 125 -4.04 -2.83 35.85
C ARG A 125 -2.75 -2.44 35.13
N TRP A 126 -2.50 -2.98 33.94
CA TRP A 126 -1.26 -2.69 33.18
C TRP A 126 -1.21 -1.26 32.67
N VAL A 127 -2.34 -0.69 32.23
CA VAL A 127 -2.41 0.74 31.88
C VAL A 127 -1.99 1.61 33.05
N LYS A 128 -2.49 1.33 34.26
CA LYS A 128 -2.14 2.07 35.47
C LYS A 128 -0.66 1.91 35.85
N VAL A 129 -0.10 0.70 35.71
CA VAL A 129 1.33 0.46 35.96
C VAL A 129 2.19 1.27 34.98
N ILE A 130 1.90 1.19 33.69
CA ILE A 130 2.66 1.88 32.63
C ILE A 130 2.56 3.40 32.77
N GLN A 131 1.37 3.95 33.03
CA GLN A 131 1.18 5.41 33.18
C GLN A 131 1.90 6.00 34.40
N ASN A 132 2.05 5.21 35.47
CA ASN A 132 2.71 5.66 36.70
C ASN A 132 4.22 5.38 36.72
N ASN A 133 4.76 4.73 35.67
CA ASN A 133 6.20 4.54 35.53
C ASN A 133 6.81 5.79 34.91
N HIS A 134 7.45 6.60 35.75
CA HIS A 134 8.18 7.80 35.32
C HIS A 134 9.60 7.51 34.80
N ASP A 135 10.05 6.25 34.91
CA ASP A 135 11.45 5.87 34.64
C ASP A 135 11.75 5.50 33.17
N GLU A 136 10.76 5.47 32.27
CA GLU A 136 10.98 5.13 30.85
C GLU A 136 10.35 6.16 29.89
N ASN A 137 11.19 6.75 29.04
CA ASN A 137 10.83 7.75 28.03
C ASN A 137 9.95 7.16 26.92
N TYR A 138 8.65 7.01 27.14
CA TYR A 138 7.69 6.66 26.09
C TYR A 138 6.91 7.90 25.60
N GLY A 139 7.57 8.70 24.76
CA GLY A 139 7.09 9.24 23.48
C GLY A 139 5.75 9.99 23.34
N LEU A 140 4.97 10.27 24.38
CA LEU A 140 3.65 10.93 24.23
C LEU A 140 3.67 12.47 24.38
N VAL A 141 4.85 13.07 24.51
CA VAL A 141 5.02 14.54 24.64
C VAL A 141 4.94 15.27 23.28
N THR A 142 4.87 14.58 22.14
CA THR A 142 5.08 15.18 20.81
C THR A 142 3.82 15.66 20.07
N LEU A 143 2.61 15.49 20.62
CA LEU A 143 1.37 15.89 19.93
C LEU A 143 1.17 17.42 19.82
N SER A 144 1.72 18.20 20.76
CA SER A 144 1.56 19.65 20.79
C SER A 144 2.27 20.39 19.65
N ASN A 145 3.32 19.79 19.08
CA ASN A 145 4.13 20.41 18.02
C ASN A 145 3.51 20.24 16.61
N PHE A 146 2.47 19.41 16.47
CA PHE A 146 1.83 19.13 15.18
C PHE A 146 0.83 20.22 14.77
N PHE A 147 0.25 20.93 15.74
CA PHE A 147 -0.80 21.92 15.49
C PHE A 147 -0.25 23.29 15.06
N SER A 148 1.00 23.63 15.37
CA SER A 148 1.62 24.91 15.00
C SER A 148 2.04 25.00 13.53
N SER A 149 2.08 23.88 12.80
CA SER A 149 2.51 23.83 11.38
C SER A 149 1.38 24.07 10.38
N ILE A 150 0.12 24.15 10.84
CA ILE A 150 -1.07 24.24 9.97
C ILE A 150 -1.38 25.70 9.55
N ASP A 151 -0.81 26.70 10.24
CA ASP A 151 -1.30 28.09 10.14
C ASP A 151 -0.69 28.96 9.01
N ASN A 152 0.18 28.42 8.15
CA ASN A 152 0.81 29.20 7.07
C ASN A 152 0.51 28.64 5.66
N ILE A 153 -0.66 28.95 5.11
CA ILE A 153 -1.04 28.55 3.74
C ILE A 153 -1.79 29.69 3.04
N THR A 154 -1.10 30.51 2.24
CA THR A 154 -1.74 31.33 1.20
C THR A 154 -1.05 31.16 -0.15
N GLU A 155 -1.61 30.20 -0.90
CA GLU A 155 -1.63 29.96 -2.36
C GLU A 155 -0.34 30.05 -3.21
N PRO A 156 0.46 28.96 -3.19
CA PRO A 156 0.95 28.31 -4.42
C PRO A 156 0.47 26.85 -4.61
N TYR A 157 -0.11 26.22 -3.58
CA TYR A 157 -0.44 24.79 -3.51
C TYR A 157 -1.75 24.35 -4.20
N ARG A 158 -2.41 25.20 -4.98
CA ARG A 158 -3.75 24.87 -5.52
C ARG A 158 -3.68 23.78 -6.58
N PHE A 159 -2.73 23.87 -7.50
CA PHE A 159 -2.53 22.83 -8.51
C PHE A 159 -2.19 21.48 -7.85
N THR A 160 -1.23 21.48 -6.93
CA THR A 160 -0.82 20.26 -6.22
C THR A 160 -1.96 19.68 -5.38
N SER A 161 -2.74 20.51 -4.70
CA SER A 161 -3.90 20.06 -3.91
C SER A 161 -5.00 19.46 -4.77
N ILE A 162 -5.37 20.12 -5.88
CA ILE A 162 -6.37 19.61 -6.82
C ILE A 162 -5.89 18.28 -7.42
N LEU A 163 -4.63 18.19 -7.82
CA LEU A 163 -4.08 17.00 -8.45
C LEU A 163 -3.94 15.83 -7.46
N LYS A 164 -3.59 16.11 -6.19
CA LYS A 164 -3.66 15.13 -5.09
C LYS A 164 -5.10 14.62 -4.95
N CYS A 165 -6.10 15.50 -4.91
CA CYS A 165 -7.52 15.11 -4.85
C CYS A 165 -7.92 14.23 -6.04
N LEU A 166 -7.55 14.62 -7.27
CA LEU A 166 -7.81 13.86 -8.50
C LEU A 166 -7.16 12.48 -8.48
N THR A 167 -5.98 12.35 -7.87
CA THR A 167 -5.30 11.07 -7.68
C THR A 167 -6.15 10.13 -6.80
N TYR A 168 -6.74 10.63 -5.72
CA TYR A 168 -7.60 9.83 -4.84
C TYR A 168 -8.93 9.42 -5.49
N VAL A 169 -9.45 10.20 -6.43
CA VAL A 169 -10.69 9.90 -7.17
C VAL A 169 -10.45 9.30 -8.56
N ALA A 170 -9.20 8.96 -8.89
CA ALA A 170 -8.79 8.48 -10.21
C ALA A 170 -9.61 7.26 -10.68
N ARG A 171 -9.90 6.32 -9.75
CA ARG A 171 -10.70 5.13 -10.06
C ARG A 171 -12.12 5.48 -10.50
N GLN A 172 -12.75 6.46 -9.85
CA GLN A 172 -14.11 6.91 -10.15
C GLN A 172 -14.18 7.70 -11.46
N ILE A 173 -13.08 8.37 -11.86
CA ILE A 173 -12.97 9.03 -13.16
C ILE A 173 -12.88 7.97 -14.27
N VAL A 174 -12.10 6.90 -14.05
CA VAL A 174 -11.83 5.87 -15.06
C VAL A 174 -12.95 4.83 -15.16
N GLN A 175 -13.64 4.47 -14.07
CA GLN A 175 -14.70 3.46 -14.08
C GLN A 175 -16.06 4.09 -14.37
N GLN A 176 -16.81 3.53 -15.32
CA GLN A 176 -18.23 3.85 -15.47
C GLN A 176 -18.99 3.34 -14.25
N THR A 177 -19.52 4.25 -13.46
CA THR A 177 -20.45 3.92 -12.37
C THR A 177 -21.84 4.42 -12.72
N SER A 178 -22.88 3.76 -12.21
CA SER A 178 -24.27 4.20 -12.42
C SER A 178 -24.51 5.64 -11.97
N SER A 179 -23.76 6.10 -10.97
CA SER A 179 -23.88 7.45 -10.40
C SER A 179 -23.05 8.50 -11.16
N TYR A 180 -21.98 8.10 -11.85
CA TYR A 180 -21.10 9.00 -12.60
C TYR A 180 -20.51 8.29 -13.81
N TYR A 181 -21.13 8.52 -14.97
CA TYR A 181 -20.83 7.82 -16.22
C TYR A 181 -20.05 8.70 -17.23
N HIS A 182 -19.98 10.02 -17.02
CA HIS A 182 -19.28 10.97 -17.89
C HIS A 182 -17.76 11.08 -17.63
N GLY A 183 -17.26 10.53 -16.53
CA GLY A 183 -15.88 10.75 -16.07
C GLY A 183 -14.80 10.45 -17.11
N GLN A 184 -15.01 9.39 -17.90
CA GLN A 184 -14.04 8.91 -18.89
C GLN A 184 -13.76 9.93 -20.01
N ILE A 185 -14.73 10.79 -20.35
CA ILE A 185 -14.59 11.80 -21.40
C ILE A 185 -13.48 12.81 -21.06
N TYR A 186 -13.37 13.15 -19.78
CA TYR A 186 -12.43 14.16 -19.31
C TYR A 186 -11.02 13.63 -19.13
N LEU A 187 -10.80 12.32 -19.20
CA LEU A 187 -9.53 11.71 -18.85
C LEU A 187 -8.38 12.18 -19.73
N LEU A 188 -8.50 12.05 -21.05
CA LEU A 188 -7.45 12.43 -21.99
C LEU A 188 -7.18 13.95 -22.02
N PRO A 189 -8.22 14.82 -22.05
CA PRO A 189 -8.03 16.26 -21.87
C PRO A 189 -7.30 16.60 -20.56
N LEU A 190 -7.63 15.91 -19.47
CA LEU A 190 -6.99 16.11 -18.17
C LEU A 190 -5.52 15.68 -18.20
N LEU A 191 -5.20 14.51 -18.78
CA LEU A 191 -3.82 14.06 -18.97
C LEU A 191 -2.99 15.10 -19.74
N MET A 192 -3.50 15.58 -20.87
CA MET A 192 -2.85 16.62 -21.68
C MET A 192 -2.63 17.91 -20.88
N SER A 193 -3.61 18.33 -20.07
CA SER A 193 -3.52 19.56 -19.27
C SER A 193 -2.54 19.49 -18.11
N VAL A 194 -2.29 18.28 -17.59
CA VAL A 194 -1.44 18.04 -16.42
C VAL A 194 0.03 17.84 -16.84
N LEU A 195 0.29 17.48 -18.10
CA LEU A 195 1.64 17.23 -18.60
C LEU A 195 2.64 18.40 -18.39
N PRO A 196 2.27 19.69 -18.58
CA PRO A 196 3.14 20.83 -18.25
C PRO A 196 3.43 20.97 -16.74
N GLY A 197 2.76 20.21 -15.88
CA GLY A 197 3.04 20.14 -14.45
C GLY A 197 4.31 19.38 -14.09
N ILE A 198 4.91 18.67 -15.04
CA ILE A 198 6.25 18.11 -14.92
C ILE A 198 7.25 19.24 -15.22
N ASP A 199 7.69 19.94 -14.18
CA ASP A 199 8.59 21.08 -14.23
C ASP A 199 9.70 20.91 -13.17
N LEU A 200 10.95 20.79 -13.60
CA LEU A 200 12.09 20.57 -12.69
C LEU A 200 12.35 21.74 -11.76
N ASN A 201 11.84 22.93 -12.07
CA ASN A 201 11.94 24.08 -11.17
C ASN A 201 11.00 23.95 -9.96
N ASP A 202 10.04 23.02 -10.00
CA ASP A 202 9.06 22.77 -8.93
C ASP A 202 8.94 21.26 -8.69
N SER A 203 9.79 20.75 -7.77
CA SER A 203 9.85 19.33 -7.44
C SER A 203 8.52 18.82 -6.86
N GLU A 204 7.83 19.61 -6.03
CA GLU A 204 6.54 19.20 -5.45
C GLU A 204 5.47 19.03 -6.53
N LYS A 205 5.39 19.96 -7.48
CA LYS A 205 4.46 19.90 -8.61
C LYS A 205 4.77 18.74 -9.54
N THR A 206 6.06 18.51 -9.82
CA THR A 206 6.51 17.37 -10.63
C THR A 206 6.17 16.05 -9.96
N LEU A 207 6.52 15.87 -8.70
CA LEU A 207 6.21 14.66 -7.93
C LEU A 207 4.71 14.39 -7.86
N THR A 208 3.91 15.42 -7.60
CA THR A 208 2.45 15.29 -7.57
C THR A 208 1.89 14.90 -8.94
N THR A 209 2.43 15.50 -10.01
CA THR A 209 2.06 15.18 -11.39
C THR A 209 2.39 13.75 -11.76
N LEU A 210 3.61 13.30 -11.47
CA LEU A 210 4.03 11.92 -11.73
C LEU A 210 3.21 10.91 -10.92
N LYS A 211 2.89 11.19 -9.65
CA LYS A 211 2.01 10.34 -8.83
C LYS A 211 0.61 10.20 -9.44
N PHE A 212 0.03 11.29 -9.93
CA PHE A 212 -1.25 11.27 -10.63
C PHE A 212 -1.18 10.43 -11.91
N LEU A 213 -0.18 10.69 -12.78
CA LEU A 213 0.01 9.95 -14.02
C LEU A 213 0.21 8.46 -13.76
N ASN A 214 1.05 8.08 -12.79
CA ASN A 214 1.25 6.69 -12.40
C ASN A 214 -0.04 6.01 -11.99
N THR A 215 -0.89 6.70 -11.24
CA THR A 215 -2.19 6.18 -10.82
C THR A 215 -3.11 5.96 -12.02
N ILE A 216 -3.23 6.94 -12.92
CA ILE A 216 -4.05 6.79 -14.13
C ILE A 216 -3.53 5.66 -15.02
N PHE A 217 -2.24 5.62 -15.31
CA PHE A 217 -1.62 4.55 -16.09
C PHE A 217 -1.62 3.21 -15.37
N SER A 218 -1.95 3.10 -14.09
CA SER A 218 -2.21 1.78 -13.48
C SER A 218 -3.63 1.27 -13.71
N LEU A 219 -4.54 2.14 -14.16
CA LEU A 219 -5.99 1.88 -14.24
C LEU A 219 -6.53 1.78 -15.67
N ILE A 220 -5.82 2.30 -16.67
CA ILE A 220 -6.30 2.37 -18.07
C ILE A 220 -5.57 1.37 -18.96
N VAL A 221 -5.99 1.27 -20.22
CA VAL A 221 -5.28 0.52 -21.26
C VAL A 221 -5.03 1.50 -22.41
N CYS A 222 -3.77 1.68 -22.79
CA CYS A 222 -3.34 2.68 -23.78
C CYS A 222 -3.39 2.10 -25.20
N ILE A 223 -4.61 1.93 -25.72
CA ILE A 223 -4.85 1.42 -27.07
C ILE A 223 -5.67 2.46 -27.84
N ASP A 224 -5.26 2.74 -29.08
CA ASP A 224 -6.10 3.50 -29.99
C ASP A 224 -7.27 2.63 -30.49
N CYS A 225 -8.45 2.93 -29.98
CA CYS A 225 -9.73 2.31 -30.32
C CYS A 225 -10.61 3.24 -31.17
N SER A 226 -10.06 4.30 -31.77
CA SER A 226 -10.83 5.28 -32.54
C SER A 226 -11.63 4.65 -33.70
N SER A 227 -11.03 3.70 -34.40
CA SER A 227 -11.68 2.92 -35.47
C SER A 227 -12.85 2.03 -35.01
N ALA A 228 -13.02 1.78 -33.71
CA ALA A 228 -14.09 0.93 -33.20
C ALA A 228 -15.48 1.55 -33.42
N VAL A 229 -15.57 2.87 -33.54
CA VAL A 229 -16.83 3.59 -33.75
C VAL A 229 -17.49 3.23 -35.08
N ASP A 230 -16.69 2.92 -36.10
CA ASP A 230 -17.19 2.53 -37.44
C ASP A 230 -17.56 1.04 -37.51
N ILE A 231 -17.03 0.22 -36.60
CA ILE A 231 -17.16 -1.24 -36.62
C ILE A 231 -18.29 -1.72 -35.69
N ARG A 232 -18.47 -1.04 -34.55
CA ARG A 232 -19.37 -1.47 -33.47
C ARG A 232 -20.64 -0.63 -33.40
N ASN A 233 -21.78 -1.30 -33.43
CA ASN A 233 -23.10 -0.66 -33.33
C ASN A 233 -23.68 -0.64 -31.90
N ASP A 234 -22.98 -1.24 -30.93
CA ASP A 234 -23.43 -1.41 -29.55
C ASP A 234 -22.92 -0.33 -28.58
N LEU A 235 -22.18 0.66 -29.09
CA LEU A 235 -21.57 1.72 -28.27
C LEU A 235 -22.57 2.82 -27.93
N THR A 236 -22.57 3.23 -26.66
CA THR A 236 -23.24 4.46 -26.20
C THR A 236 -22.56 5.71 -26.78
N ASP A 237 -23.26 6.85 -26.76
CA ASP A 237 -22.70 8.11 -27.28
C ASP A 237 -21.42 8.55 -26.54
N ILE A 238 -21.33 8.20 -25.25
CA ILE A 238 -20.17 8.50 -24.40
C ILE A 238 -19.01 7.59 -24.74
N GLU A 239 -19.25 6.30 -24.92
CA GLU A 239 -18.21 5.36 -25.36
C GLU A 239 -17.69 5.74 -26.74
N LYS A 240 -18.54 6.19 -27.67
CA LYS A 240 -18.11 6.72 -28.96
C LYS A 240 -17.16 7.91 -28.79
N GLN A 241 -17.50 8.88 -27.94
CA GLN A 241 -16.64 10.03 -27.67
C GLN A 241 -15.30 9.62 -27.05
N VAL A 242 -15.32 8.72 -26.06
CA VAL A 242 -14.12 8.18 -25.43
C VAL A 242 -13.26 7.44 -26.46
N CYS A 243 -13.84 6.57 -27.29
CA CYS A 243 -13.13 5.87 -28.37
C CYS A 243 -12.50 6.85 -29.36
N LEU A 244 -13.20 7.89 -29.80
CA LEU A 244 -12.61 8.88 -30.72
C LEU A 244 -11.45 9.63 -30.08
N SER A 245 -11.52 9.91 -28.78
CA SER A 245 -10.43 10.58 -28.06
C SER A 245 -9.15 9.74 -27.99
N THR A 246 -9.23 8.39 -28.04
CA THR A 246 -8.05 7.51 -27.86
C THR A 246 -6.97 7.67 -28.92
N ASN A 247 -7.30 8.26 -30.08
CA ASN A 247 -6.32 8.63 -31.10
C ASN A 247 -5.19 9.54 -30.53
N GLN A 248 -5.48 10.30 -29.48
CA GLN A 248 -4.51 11.20 -28.84
C GLN A 248 -3.49 10.50 -27.93
N PHE A 249 -3.65 9.19 -27.63
CA PHE A 249 -2.73 8.48 -26.74
C PHE A 249 -1.30 8.47 -27.27
N GLU A 250 -1.11 8.28 -28.57
CA GLU A 250 0.22 8.27 -29.19
C GLU A 250 0.91 9.63 -28.99
N SER A 251 0.22 10.72 -29.32
CA SER A 251 0.73 12.08 -29.15
C SER A 251 1.05 12.40 -27.69
N PHE A 252 0.19 11.98 -26.75
CA PHE A 252 0.43 12.16 -25.32
C PHE A 252 1.69 11.39 -24.87
N ILE A 253 1.82 10.12 -25.24
CA ILE A 253 2.96 9.28 -24.81
C ILE A 253 4.28 9.87 -25.34
N ILE A 254 4.32 10.33 -26.59
CA ILE A 254 5.50 10.99 -27.16
C ILE A 254 5.84 12.25 -26.38
N ALA A 255 4.85 13.11 -26.11
CA ALA A 255 5.07 14.34 -25.36
C ALA A 255 5.56 14.07 -23.92
N PHE A 256 5.01 13.04 -23.27
CA PHE A 256 5.46 12.59 -21.95
C PHE A 256 6.91 12.07 -21.97
N LEU A 257 7.27 11.23 -22.95
CA LEU A 257 8.64 10.72 -23.07
C LEU A 257 9.65 11.84 -23.30
N ASN A 258 9.31 12.85 -24.13
CA ASN A 258 10.17 14.02 -24.32
C ASN A 258 10.39 14.79 -23.01
N GLN A 259 9.36 14.87 -22.16
CA GLN A 259 9.50 15.49 -20.84
C GLN A 259 10.39 14.67 -19.90
N VAL A 260 10.27 13.34 -19.94
CA VAL A 260 11.14 12.43 -19.18
C VAL A 260 12.59 12.51 -19.66
N PHE A 261 12.85 12.57 -20.96
CA PHE A 261 14.21 12.73 -21.49
C PHE A 261 14.84 14.05 -21.05
N ARG A 262 14.07 15.14 -21.08
CA ARG A 262 14.51 16.43 -20.52
C ARG A 262 14.88 16.34 -19.04
N ILE A 263 14.09 15.61 -18.23
CA ILE A 263 14.42 15.34 -16.82
C ILE A 263 15.74 14.60 -16.71
N ILE A 264 15.92 13.54 -17.47
CA ILE A 264 17.15 12.71 -17.41
C ILE A 264 18.38 13.54 -17.80
N GLU A 265 18.29 14.35 -18.85
CA GLU A 265 19.38 15.23 -19.29
C GLU A 265 19.79 16.21 -18.18
N ILE A 266 18.82 16.89 -17.56
CA ILE A 266 19.09 17.88 -16.51
C ILE A 266 19.63 17.23 -15.23
N LEU A 267 19.07 16.10 -14.82
CA LEU A 267 19.59 15.35 -13.67
C LEU A 267 21.01 14.82 -13.92
N SER A 268 21.36 14.51 -15.18
CA SER A 268 22.70 14.06 -15.54
C SER A 268 23.75 15.17 -15.51
N THR A 269 23.36 16.41 -15.83
CA THR A 269 24.25 17.58 -15.75
C THR A 269 24.50 18.00 -14.30
N ASP A 270 23.47 17.95 -13.44
CA ASP A 270 23.61 18.30 -12.02
C ASP A 270 24.55 17.34 -11.27
N ALA A 271 24.62 16.08 -11.70
CA ALA A 271 25.55 15.09 -11.14
C ALA A 271 27.03 15.36 -11.47
N SER A 272 27.33 16.27 -12.41
CA SER A 272 28.70 16.62 -12.79
C SER A 272 29.25 17.86 -12.07
N ASP A 273 28.38 18.69 -11.51
CA ASP A 273 28.71 19.90 -10.75
C ASP A 273 28.62 19.65 -9.23
N ASP A 274 29.43 18.71 -8.72
CA ASP A 274 29.52 18.38 -7.29
C ASP A 274 30.04 19.58 -6.45
N THR A 275 29.13 20.50 -6.07
CA THR A 275 29.37 21.53 -5.05
C THR A 275 28.20 21.65 -4.07
N LEU A 276 28.33 20.94 -2.93
CA LEU A 276 27.87 21.31 -1.57
C LEU A 276 26.39 21.67 -1.28
N ILE A 277 25.41 21.34 -2.14
CA ILE A 277 23.97 21.41 -1.81
C ILE A 277 23.33 20.02 -1.97
N ILE A 278 23.61 19.07 -1.07
CA ILE A 278 23.57 17.63 -1.44
C ILE A 278 22.43 16.79 -0.80
N ASP A 279 21.71 17.19 0.25
CA ASP A 279 20.79 16.22 0.90
C ASP A 279 19.32 16.27 0.41
N ASP A 280 18.68 17.45 0.35
CA ASP A 280 17.26 17.55 -0.06
C ASP A 280 17.05 17.36 -1.57
N VAL A 281 17.90 17.99 -2.40
CA VAL A 281 17.83 17.88 -3.87
C VAL A 281 18.06 16.44 -4.34
N ASN A 282 18.96 15.71 -3.68
CA ASN A 282 19.18 14.30 -3.99
C ASN A 282 18.02 13.39 -3.58
N THR A 283 17.23 13.79 -2.58
CA THR A 283 16.06 13.01 -2.14
C THR A 283 14.91 13.19 -3.14
N ASP A 284 14.62 14.42 -3.56
CA ASP A 284 13.61 14.72 -4.58
C ASP A 284 13.97 14.08 -5.93
N ASN A 285 15.24 14.11 -6.33
CA ASN A 285 15.70 13.49 -7.58
C ASN A 285 15.51 11.97 -7.59
N LYS A 286 15.82 11.30 -6.47
CA LYS A 286 15.56 9.86 -6.28
C LYS A 286 14.07 9.55 -6.31
N ASP A 287 13.25 10.40 -5.70
CA ASP A 287 11.80 10.22 -5.69
C ASP A 287 11.20 10.36 -7.11
N ILE A 288 11.68 11.32 -7.91
CA ILE A 288 11.30 11.47 -9.31
C ILE A 288 11.68 10.22 -10.10
N GLU A 289 12.93 9.74 -9.98
CA GLU A 289 13.39 8.53 -10.66
C GLU A 289 12.52 7.30 -10.30
N SER A 290 12.21 7.15 -9.02
CA SER A 290 11.37 6.05 -8.51
C SER A 290 9.95 6.05 -9.08
N LEU A 291 9.43 7.21 -9.49
CA LEU A 291 8.09 7.39 -10.05
C LEU A 291 8.06 7.30 -11.58
N VAL A 292 9.09 7.76 -12.28
CA VAL A 292 9.16 7.68 -13.74
C VAL A 292 9.18 6.23 -14.22
N ARG A 293 9.97 5.37 -13.56
CA ARG A 293 10.09 3.95 -13.92
C ARG A 293 8.76 3.19 -13.96
N PRO A 294 7.93 3.18 -12.89
CA PRO A 294 6.65 2.46 -12.91
C PRO A 294 5.68 3.03 -13.94
N ILE A 295 5.68 4.35 -14.20
CA ILE A 295 4.85 4.95 -15.26
C ILE A 295 5.24 4.37 -16.62
N LEU A 296 6.54 4.34 -16.94
CA LEU A 296 7.04 3.78 -18.20
C LEU A 296 6.72 2.28 -18.32
N CYS A 297 6.89 1.52 -17.24
CA CYS A 297 6.52 0.10 -17.22
C CYS A 297 5.01 -0.10 -17.45
N ASN A 298 4.16 0.69 -16.80
CA ASN A 298 2.72 0.63 -16.97
C ASN A 298 2.32 0.97 -18.43
N ILE A 299 2.87 2.04 -19.00
CA ILE A 299 2.64 2.41 -20.40
C ILE A 299 3.07 1.26 -21.33
N ILE A 300 4.25 0.66 -21.13
CA ILE A 300 4.73 -0.44 -21.97
C ILE A 300 3.87 -1.70 -21.82
N GLN A 301 3.47 -2.05 -20.60
CA GLN A 301 2.66 -3.25 -20.34
C GLN A 301 1.21 -3.11 -20.82
N GLN A 302 0.72 -1.88 -20.96
CA GLN A 302 -0.68 -1.58 -21.28
C GLN A 302 -0.86 -0.93 -22.66
N CYS A 303 0.20 -0.73 -23.44
CA CYS A 303 0.09 -0.19 -24.79
C CYS A 303 -0.11 -1.28 -25.85
N SER A 304 -0.73 -0.91 -26.97
CA SER A 304 -0.78 -1.79 -28.15
C SER A 304 0.61 -1.97 -28.77
N ASN A 305 0.81 -3.07 -29.50
CA ASN A 305 2.03 -3.29 -30.29
C ASN A 305 2.34 -2.15 -31.26
N LYS A 306 1.32 -1.45 -31.79
CA LYS A 306 1.51 -0.30 -32.69
C LYS A 306 2.17 0.86 -31.96
N ILE A 307 1.61 1.23 -30.80
CA ILE A 307 2.16 2.30 -29.95
C ILE A 307 3.54 1.91 -29.40
N TYR A 308 3.76 0.62 -29.12
CA TYR A 308 5.07 0.10 -28.73
C TYR A 308 6.12 0.26 -29.85
N GLN A 309 5.76 -0.02 -31.11
CA GLN A 309 6.66 0.00 -32.27
C GLN A 309 7.03 1.41 -32.75
N VAL A 310 6.14 2.40 -32.62
CA VAL A 310 6.43 3.81 -32.97
C VAL A 310 7.71 4.31 -32.29
N ARG A 311 8.03 3.77 -31.12
CA ARG A 311 9.23 4.09 -30.34
C ARG A 311 10.54 3.48 -30.88
N ILE A 312 10.48 2.33 -31.55
CA ILE A 312 11.71 1.69 -32.07
C ILE A 312 12.21 2.46 -33.31
N TYR A 313 11.29 2.90 -34.17
CA TYR A 313 11.66 3.49 -35.46
C TYR A 313 11.94 5.00 -35.42
N SER A 314 11.51 5.73 -34.38
CA SER A 314 11.86 7.14 -34.22
C SER A 314 13.33 7.38 -33.83
N ASN A 315 14.01 6.36 -33.29
CA ASN A 315 15.44 6.41 -33.02
C ASN A 315 16.31 6.12 -34.26
N ASP A 316 15.78 5.43 -35.27
CA ASP A 316 16.53 5.07 -36.49
C ASP A 316 16.51 6.16 -37.57
N GLN A 317 15.67 7.18 -37.46
CA GLN A 317 15.62 8.29 -38.44
C GLN A 317 16.46 9.52 -38.06
N ASN A 318 17.17 9.48 -36.93
CA ASN A 318 18.04 10.57 -36.45
C ASN A 318 19.54 10.21 -36.43
N ASN A 319 19.98 9.23 -37.23
CA ASN A 319 21.41 8.97 -37.50
C ASN A 319 21.83 9.42 -38.88
#